data_AF-A0A0H3D1U7-F1
#
_entry.id   AF-A0A0H3D1U7-F1
#
_cell.length_a   1.000
_cell.length_b   1.000
_cell.length_c   1.000
_cell.angle_alpha   90.00
_cell.angle_beta   90.00
_cell.angle_gamma   90.00
#
_symmetry.space_group_name_H-M   'P 1'
#
loop_
_entity.id
_entity.type
_entity.pdbx_description
1 polymer ?
#
loop_
_entity_poly.entity_id
_entity_poly.type
_entity_poly.pdbx_seq_one_letter_code
_entity_poly.pdbx_strand_id
1 'polypeptide(L)'
;MAAVASLVLATWCGLIVPAPGALAATTTSCVSATQERPASSTYDVSKDCAGFPDLGAPYVFHVGTLWVWRLVGLDVLLVATGPATLTCAAYAPQPAGWLRATGCAVTR
;
A
#
# COMPACT_ATOMS: atom_id res chain seq x y z
N MET A 1 -14.87 54.65 -5.55
CA MET A 1 -14.54 53.28 -5.99
C MET A 1 -14.51 52.40 -4.75
N ALA A 2 -15.30 51.32 -4.79
CA ALA A 2 -15.31 50.05 -4.03
C ALA A 2 -14.72 49.99 -2.59
N ALA A 3 -15.30 49.31 -1.59
CA ALA A 3 -16.50 48.50 -1.46
C ALA A 3 -16.84 48.43 0.05
N VAL A 4 -18.12 48.36 0.39
CA VAL A 4 -18.64 48.20 1.75
C VAL A 4 -18.96 46.72 1.99
N ALA A 5 -18.82 46.30 3.26
CA ALA A 5 -19.49 45.17 3.91
C ALA A 5 -18.96 43.76 3.59
N SER A 6 -18.80 42.82 4.53
CA SER A 6 -19.17 42.79 5.95
C SER A 6 -18.30 41.76 6.66
N LEU A 7 -17.99 42.04 7.94
CA LEU A 7 -17.62 41.04 8.92
C LEU A 7 -18.71 39.96 8.98
N VAL A 8 -18.32 38.69 8.88
CA VAL A 8 -19.09 37.57 9.43
C VAL A 8 -18.23 36.95 10.53
N LEU A 9 -18.44 37.42 11.76
CA LEU A 9 -18.11 36.64 12.95
C LEU A 9 -19.27 35.65 13.15
N ALA A 10 -19.00 34.37 12.89
CA ALA A 10 -19.82 33.25 13.36
C ALA A 10 -18.85 32.19 13.90
N THR A 11 -18.57 32.25 15.21
CA THR A 11 -19.09 31.28 16.20
C THR A 11 -18.59 29.85 16.01
N TRP A 12 -17.59 29.50 16.83
CA TRP A 12 -17.73 28.47 17.86
C TRP A 12 -18.34 27.14 17.40
N CYS A 13 -17.52 26.35 16.73
CA CYS A 13 -17.41 24.91 16.95
C CYS A 13 -16.14 24.48 16.24
N GLY A 14 -15.02 24.66 16.92
CA GLY A 14 -13.76 24.03 16.55
C GLY A 14 -13.93 22.53 16.68
N LEU A 15 -14.58 21.92 15.69
CA LEU A 15 -14.45 20.51 15.42
C LEU A 15 -12.99 20.36 15.01
N ILE A 16 -12.15 20.08 16.02
CA ILE A 16 -10.89 19.39 15.81
C ILE A 16 -11.34 18.08 15.17
N VAL A 17 -11.46 18.08 13.84
CA VAL A 17 -11.53 16.84 13.08
C VAL A 17 -10.23 16.16 13.48
N PRO A 18 -10.27 15.03 14.21
CA PRO A 18 -9.05 14.32 14.50
C PRO A 18 -8.43 14.06 13.12
N ALA A 19 -7.22 14.59 12.90
CA ALA A 19 -6.41 14.15 11.77
C ALA A 19 -6.55 12.63 11.77
N PRO A 20 -7.00 11.99 10.67
CA PRO A 20 -7.34 10.58 10.65
C PRO A 20 -6.18 9.88 11.34
N GLY A 21 -6.43 9.42 12.57
CA GLY A 21 -5.38 8.92 13.43
C GLY A 21 -4.74 7.83 12.60
N ALA A 22 -3.45 7.95 12.31
CA ALA A 22 -2.73 6.96 11.53
C ALA A 22 -3.05 5.62 12.17
N LEU A 23 -3.98 4.90 11.55
CA LEU A 23 -4.46 3.64 12.09
C LEU A 23 -3.24 2.75 12.07
N ALA A 24 -2.99 2.08 13.19
CA ALA A 24 -1.82 1.24 13.33
C ALA A 24 -1.78 0.29 12.14
N ALA A 25 -0.73 0.45 11.32
CA ALA A 25 -0.57 -0.29 10.08
C ALA A 25 -0.73 -1.77 10.40
N THR A 26 -1.79 -2.40 9.90
CA THR A 26 -2.02 -3.81 10.21
C THR A 26 -1.11 -4.62 9.33
N THR A 27 -0.18 -5.29 9.99
CA THR A 27 0.77 -6.21 9.37
C THR A 27 0.06 -7.49 8.99
N THR A 28 -0.08 -7.74 7.70
CA THR A 28 -0.61 -9.01 7.18
C THR A 28 0.54 -9.93 6.78
N SER A 29 0.48 -11.18 7.23
CA SER A 29 1.45 -12.21 6.83
C SER A 29 0.97 -12.94 5.58
N CYS A 30 1.87 -13.06 4.60
CA CYS A 30 1.63 -13.58 3.27
C CYS A 30 2.69 -14.62 2.92
N VAL A 31 2.28 -15.72 2.28
CA VAL A 31 3.22 -16.76 1.85
C VAL A 31 4.18 -16.20 0.78
N SER A 32 3.63 -15.54 -0.23
CA SER A 32 4.42 -15.00 -1.34
C SER A 32 3.82 -13.73 -1.94
N ALA A 33 4.68 -12.96 -2.58
CA ALA A 33 4.31 -11.84 -3.44
C ALA A 33 5.20 -11.83 -4.68
N THR A 34 4.66 -11.32 -5.78
CA THR A 34 5.36 -11.23 -7.07
C THR A 34 5.41 -9.78 -7.51
N GLN A 35 6.60 -9.27 -7.81
CA GLN A 35 6.74 -7.95 -8.42
C GLN A 35 6.16 -7.95 -9.83
N GLU A 36 5.36 -6.95 -10.15
CA GLU A 36 4.87 -6.79 -11.51
C GLU A 36 5.95 -6.30 -12.45
N ARG A 37 5.95 -6.83 -13.68
CA ARG A 37 6.80 -6.30 -14.73
C ARG A 37 6.07 -5.19 -15.48
N PRO A 38 6.67 -4.00 -15.71
CA PRO A 38 8.01 -3.54 -15.29
C PRO A 38 8.00 -2.70 -14.00
N ALA A 39 6.87 -2.59 -13.30
CA ALA A 39 6.69 -1.64 -12.20
C ALA A 39 7.43 -2.06 -10.92
N SER A 40 8.50 -1.33 -10.56
CA SER A 40 9.32 -1.64 -9.39
C SER A 40 8.60 -1.47 -8.03
N SER A 41 7.48 -0.74 -8.02
CA SER A 41 6.69 -0.41 -6.82
C SER A 41 5.31 -1.08 -6.75
N THR A 42 5.03 -2.04 -7.64
CA THR A 42 3.76 -2.77 -7.69
C THR A 42 3.99 -4.26 -7.47
N TYR A 43 3.17 -4.85 -6.60
CA TYR A 43 3.30 -6.25 -6.19
C TYR A 43 1.94 -6.92 -6.16
N ASP A 44 1.86 -8.10 -6.78
CA ASP A 44 0.74 -9.01 -6.61
C ASP A 44 1.01 -9.88 -5.38
N VAL A 45 0.21 -9.68 -4.34
CA VAL A 45 0.30 -10.38 -3.07
C VAL A 45 -0.67 -11.56 -3.08
N SER A 46 -0.20 -12.75 -2.68
CA SER A 46 -0.96 -14.02 -2.80
C SER A 46 -2.29 -13.98 -2.04
N LYS A 47 -3.27 -14.73 -2.55
CA LYS A 47 -4.55 -15.01 -1.87
C LYS A 47 -4.39 -15.68 -0.49
N ASP A 48 -3.21 -16.24 -0.20
CA ASP A 48 -2.92 -16.95 1.05
C ASP A 48 -2.58 -16.01 2.22
N CYS A 49 -2.60 -14.70 1.98
CA CYS A 49 -2.57 -13.73 3.06
C CYS A 49 -3.90 -13.76 3.83
N ALA A 50 -3.84 -14.03 5.12
CA ALA A 50 -5.04 -14.10 5.95
C ALA A 50 -5.61 -12.70 6.21
N GLY A 51 -6.94 -12.57 6.13
CA GLY A 51 -7.74 -11.49 6.73
C GLY A 51 -7.22 -10.09 6.41
N PHE A 52 -7.79 -9.47 5.37
CA PHE A 52 -7.52 -8.07 5.06
C PHE A 52 -8.72 -7.19 5.44
N PRO A 53 -8.98 -6.94 6.73
CA PRO A 53 -9.78 -5.78 7.06
C PRO A 53 -9.00 -4.56 6.57
N ASP A 54 -9.64 -3.69 5.78
CA ASP A 54 -9.07 -2.40 5.44
C ASP A 54 -8.97 -1.59 6.73
N LEU A 55 -7.75 -1.47 7.25
CA LEU A 55 -7.45 -0.78 8.49
C LEU A 55 -6.71 0.53 8.23
N GLY A 56 -6.76 1.06 7.00
CA GLY A 56 -6.15 2.33 6.62
C GLY A 56 -4.66 2.23 6.27
N ALA A 57 -4.18 3.26 5.55
CA ALA A 57 -2.79 3.35 5.10
C ALA A 57 -1.84 3.87 6.20
N PRO A 58 -0.55 3.47 6.20
CA PRO A 58 0.11 2.61 5.21
C PRO A 58 -0.16 1.12 5.44
N TYR A 59 -0.21 0.36 4.33
CA TYR A 59 -0.45 -1.09 4.34
C TYR A 59 0.86 -1.85 4.43
N VAL A 60 0.99 -2.78 5.39
CA VAL A 60 2.25 -3.51 5.61
C VAL A 60 2.03 -5.02 5.41
N PHE A 61 2.77 -5.61 4.47
CA PHE A 61 2.72 -7.04 4.18
C PHE A 61 4.06 -7.70 4.52
N HIS A 62 4.06 -8.68 5.41
CA HIS A 62 5.20 -9.56 5.64
C HIS A 62 5.10 -10.76 4.69
N VAL A 63 6.05 -10.87 3.77
CA VAL A 63 6.06 -11.85 2.70
C VAL A 63 7.13 -12.89 2.98
N GLY A 64 6.75 -14.18 3.01
CA GLY A 64 7.69 -15.29 3.19
C GLY A 64 8.63 -15.50 2.02
N THR A 65 8.15 -15.32 0.78
CA THR A 65 8.98 -15.37 -0.43
C THR A 65 8.57 -14.30 -1.44
N LEU A 66 9.47 -13.36 -1.70
CA LEU A 66 9.32 -12.33 -2.73
C LEU A 66 9.91 -12.80 -4.06
N TRP A 67 9.09 -12.86 -5.09
CA TRP A 67 9.48 -13.15 -6.47
C TRP A 67 9.67 -11.85 -7.24
N VAL A 68 10.80 -11.69 -7.93
CA VAL A 68 11.09 -10.50 -8.73
C VAL A 68 11.61 -10.88 -10.11
N TRP A 69 11.34 -10.02 -11.09
CA TRP A 69 11.89 -10.18 -12.43
C TRP A 69 13.35 -9.68 -12.45
N ARG A 70 14.24 -10.49 -13.01
CA ARG A 70 15.65 -10.15 -13.21
C ARG A 70 16.05 -10.43 -14.65
N LEU A 71 16.88 -9.55 -15.18
CA LEU A 71 17.61 -9.79 -16.42
C LEU A 71 18.81 -10.68 -16.10
N VAL A 72 18.94 -11.81 -16.79
CA VAL A 72 20.08 -12.72 -16.71
C VAL A 72 20.55 -12.96 -18.14
N GLY A 73 21.64 -12.29 -18.54
CA GLY A 73 22.06 -12.26 -19.94
C GLY A 73 21.01 -11.55 -20.82
N LEU A 74 20.48 -12.25 -21.81
CA LEU A 74 19.42 -11.77 -22.71
C LEU A 74 18.01 -12.20 -22.26
N ASP A 75 17.91 -13.04 -21.23
CA ASP A 75 16.65 -13.60 -20.74
C ASP A 75 16.10 -12.82 -19.54
N VAL A 76 14.79 -12.94 -19.33
CA VAL A 76 14.09 -12.38 -18.17
C VAL A 76 13.53 -13.51 -17.34
N LEU A 77 14.08 -13.69 -16.14
CA LEU A 77 13.67 -14.76 -15.23
C LEU A 77 12.90 -14.18 -14.04
N LEU A 78 11.95 -14.98 -13.55
CA LEU A 78 11.35 -14.76 -12.24
C LEU A 78 12.20 -15.49 -11.20
N VAL A 79 12.72 -14.77 -10.22
CA VAL A 79 13.61 -15.33 -9.19
C VAL A 79 13.03 -15.12 -7.79
N ALA A 80 13.12 -16.14 -6.95
CA ALA A 80 12.84 -16.03 -5.52
C ALA A 80 13.97 -15.28 -4.83
N THR A 81 13.63 -14.30 -4.01
CA THR A 81 14.63 -13.44 -3.35
C THR A 81 14.57 -13.47 -1.84
N GLY A 82 13.78 -14.40 -1.29
CA GLY A 82 13.63 -14.60 0.16
C GLY A 82 12.51 -13.78 0.78
N PRO A 83 12.42 -13.76 2.13
CA PRO A 83 11.42 -13.00 2.84
C PRO A 83 11.65 -11.50 2.69
N ALA A 84 10.56 -10.73 2.75
CA ALA A 84 10.59 -9.27 2.66
C ALA A 84 9.39 -8.64 3.36
N THR A 85 9.51 -7.38 3.74
CA THR A 85 8.37 -6.56 4.18
C THR A 85 8.06 -5.50 3.14
N LEU A 86 6.82 -5.48 2.67
CA LEU A 86 6.29 -4.50 1.73
C LEU A 86 5.47 -3.46 2.49
N THR A 87 5.84 -2.18 2.40
CA THR A 87 5.05 -1.07 2.93
C THR A 87 4.46 -0.28 1.76
N CYS A 88 3.16 -0.33 1.58
CA CYS A 88 2.45 0.15 0.40
C CYS A 88 1.48 1.28 0.73
N ALA A 89 1.28 2.19 -0.22
CA ALA A 89 0.36 3.31 -0.08
C ALA A 89 -1.10 2.89 -0.34
N ALA A 90 -1.32 1.90 -1.20
CA ALA A 90 -2.64 1.40 -1.55
C ALA A 90 -2.59 -0.07 -1.96
N TYR A 91 -3.75 -0.72 -1.95
CA TYR A 91 -3.96 -1.98 -2.64
C TYR A 91 -5.34 -2.01 -3.30
N ALA A 92 -5.48 -2.84 -4.33
CA ALA A 92 -6.76 -3.12 -4.98
C ALA A 92 -6.94 -4.64 -5.11
N PRO A 93 -8.11 -5.19 -4.73
CA PRO A 93 -8.42 -6.58 -4.98
C PRO A 93 -8.48 -6.85 -6.49
N GLN A 94 -7.88 -7.97 -6.89
CA GLN A 94 -7.84 -8.45 -8.26
C GLN A 94 -8.77 -9.67 -8.43
N PRO A 95 -9.20 -9.97 -9.67
CA PRO A 95 -9.84 -11.25 -9.99
C PRO A 95 -8.98 -12.42 -9.50
N ALA A 96 -9.62 -13.54 -9.14
CA ALA A 96 -8.97 -14.74 -8.58
C ALA A 96 -8.38 -14.59 -7.16
N GLY A 97 -8.71 -13.53 -6.43
CA GLY A 97 -8.42 -13.41 -4.99
C GLY A 97 -7.02 -12.89 -4.66
N TRP A 98 -6.31 -12.34 -5.63
CA TRP A 98 -5.03 -11.66 -5.43
C TRP A 98 -5.25 -10.21 -5.00
N LEU A 99 -4.26 -9.60 -4.38
CA LEU A 99 -4.23 -8.16 -4.17
C LEU A 99 -3.11 -7.54 -4.97
N ARG A 100 -3.42 -6.45 -5.69
CA ARG A 100 -2.41 -5.60 -6.31
C ARG A 100 -2.08 -4.46 -5.37
N ALA A 101 -0.93 -4.54 -4.71
CA ALA A 101 -0.42 -3.47 -3.86
C ALA A 101 0.46 -2.51 -4.66
N THR A 102 0.30 -1.20 -4.42
CA THR A 102 0.97 -0.14 -5.19
C THR A 102 1.64 0.89 -4.28
N GLY A 103 2.63 1.60 -4.85
CA GLY A 103 3.45 2.55 -4.09
C GLY A 103 4.25 1.87 -2.98
N CYS A 104 4.70 0.64 -3.23
CA CYS A 104 5.35 -0.19 -2.21
C CYS A 104 6.85 0.11 -2.09
N ALA A 105 7.31 0.29 -0.86
CA ALA A 105 8.71 0.21 -0.47
C ALA A 105 9.02 -1.21 0.07
N VAL A 106 10.19 -1.74 -0.28
CA VAL A 106 10.63 -3.08 0.13
C VAL A 106 11.75 -2.97 1.15
N THR A 107 11.63 -3.71 2.25
CA THR A 107 12.67 -3.88 3.27
C THR A 107 12.97 -5.37 3.48
N ARG A 108 14.22 -5.71 3.81
CA ARG A 108 14.72 -7.08 4.00
C ARG A 108 15.49 -7.20 5.31
#